data_AF-A0A2U0S2L8-F1
#
_entry.id   AF-A0A2U0S2L8-F1
#
_cell.length_a   1.000
_cell.length_b   1.000
_cell.length_c   1.000
_cell.angle_alpha   90.00
_cell.angle_beta   90.00
_cell.angle_gamma   90.00
#
_symmetry.space_group_name_H-M   'P 1'
#
loop_
_entity.id
_entity.type
_entity.pdbx_description
1 polymer ?
#
loop_
_entity_poly.entity_id
_entity_poly.type
_entity_poly.pdbx_seq_one_letter_code
_entity_poly.pdbx_strand_id
1 'polypeptide(L)'
;MDSKKLKTLFLDFFTENQHNLIPNSPLIPEYDPTVLFTPAGMHPLIPYFLGQPHPLGTKLANVQRCFRTGDIECVGDSSHLTFFEMLGNWSLGDYFKKEAISLSYDFLTNKRWLNLDKKRLSVTVFAGDSDAPKDIESGEAWSSMGVPDDRIIFLSKEDNWWGPVGNTGPCGPCTEMFYDTGKPLCSPSCRPGCSCGKYFELWNDVFMEYNKAPFGGYELLKQKNVDTGMGVEHTAAMLEGKNHVFEIAAVRPIAKKVEEIASISAPTSVQERSIRIITDHVRASTFFLGDERGVKPSNADRGYVLRRLIRRAIRFGRLIGIERDFLIDLADIVISLNESDYPLLKEKQASIFEELSKEEVKFKRTLEKGLRKFQRIASNSPKIDGKSAFLLFQSFGFPIELTKELAAENGIEVDEAEFKNEYGRHQKVSAVSAKKLFKGGLSDASNETKKLHTATHLLNEALRVVLKKKDIVQRGSNITPERLRFDFNFDRSLNFEELAAVETLVNEQIKKALPVVREEMSVDEAKRRGAQAVFDDKYGNTVSVYSAGDFSTEICGGPHVKNTSELGVFKITKQKGIAAGVRRIRAVLQKNSEEADCK
;
A
#
# COMPACT_ATOMS: atom_id res chain seq x y z
N MET A 1 -4.83 -11.42 30.35
CA MET A 1 -4.48 -12.61 29.54
C MET A 1 -3.77 -12.09 28.32
N ASP A 2 -2.56 -12.57 28.00
CA ASP A 2 -1.82 -12.05 26.84
C ASP A 2 -2.42 -12.51 25.49
N SER A 3 -2.00 -11.84 24.41
CA SER A 3 -2.50 -12.12 23.06
C SER A 3 -2.21 -13.53 22.58
N LYS A 4 -1.06 -14.12 22.92
CA LYS A 4 -0.71 -15.49 22.52
C LYS A 4 -1.68 -16.49 23.13
N LYS A 5 -1.94 -16.39 24.43
CA LYS A 5 -2.90 -17.23 25.13
C LYS A 5 -4.33 -17.03 24.62
N LEU A 6 -4.72 -15.79 24.33
CA LEU A 6 -6.03 -15.49 23.72
C LEU A 6 -6.20 -16.22 22.38
N LYS A 7 -5.22 -16.11 21.48
CA LYS A 7 -5.23 -16.80 20.17
C LYS A 7 -5.36 -18.32 20.33
N THR A 8 -4.57 -18.92 21.22
CA THR A 8 -4.64 -20.37 21.48
C THR A 8 -6.00 -20.80 22.00
N LEU A 9 -6.54 -20.12 23.02
CA LEU A 9 -7.85 -20.47 23.58
C LEU A 9 -8.98 -20.35 22.56
N PHE A 10 -8.93 -19.33 21.70
CA PHE A 10 -9.92 -19.16 20.64
C PHE A 10 -9.89 -20.33 19.64
N LEU A 11 -8.70 -20.68 19.14
CA LEU A 11 -8.54 -21.76 18.17
C LEU A 11 -8.90 -23.12 18.78
N ASP A 12 -8.52 -23.38 20.03
CA ASP A 12 -8.88 -24.60 20.76
C ASP A 12 -10.39 -24.71 20.92
N PHE A 13 -11.06 -23.63 21.35
CA PHE A 13 -12.51 -23.58 21.50
C PHE A 13 -13.23 -23.92 20.19
N PHE A 14 -12.83 -23.28 19.08
CA PHE A 14 -13.49 -23.51 17.79
C PHE A 14 -13.17 -24.88 17.20
N THR A 15 -11.98 -25.43 17.47
CA THR A 15 -11.65 -26.83 17.13
C THR A 15 -12.56 -27.80 17.87
N GLU A 16 -12.82 -27.60 19.17
CA GLU A 16 -13.75 -28.43 19.94
C GLU A 16 -15.20 -28.30 19.46
N ASN A 17 -15.55 -27.14 18.90
CA ASN A 17 -16.83 -26.89 18.24
C ASN A 17 -16.78 -27.25 16.74
N GLN A 18 -15.89 -28.16 16.33
CA GLN A 18 -15.84 -28.77 15.00
C GLN A 18 -15.58 -27.78 13.85
N HIS A 19 -14.96 -26.63 14.13
CA HIS A 19 -14.49 -25.73 13.09
C HIS A 19 -13.11 -26.19 12.60
N ASN A 20 -12.91 -26.14 11.29
CA ASN A 20 -11.63 -26.41 10.68
C ASN A 20 -10.76 -25.15 10.73
N LEU A 21 -9.54 -25.30 11.25
CA LEU A 21 -8.59 -24.21 11.27
C LEU A 21 -8.04 -23.98 9.86
N ILE A 22 -8.17 -22.75 9.36
CA ILE A 22 -7.66 -22.36 8.05
C ILE A 22 -6.38 -21.51 8.21
N PRO A 23 -5.45 -21.58 7.24
CA PRO A 23 -4.25 -20.75 7.31
C PRO A 23 -4.57 -19.25 7.20
N ASN A 24 -3.65 -18.43 7.69
CA ASN A 24 -3.69 -16.99 7.50
C ASN A 24 -3.47 -16.65 6.01
N SER A 25 -4.25 -15.73 5.47
CA SER A 25 -4.09 -15.25 4.10
C SER A 25 -3.12 -14.05 4.04
N PRO A 26 -2.50 -13.78 2.88
CA PRO A 26 -1.68 -12.58 2.72
C PRO A 26 -2.45 -11.28 3.03
N LEU A 27 -1.76 -10.26 3.54
CA LEU A 27 -2.29 -8.90 3.68
C LEU A 27 -2.66 -8.28 2.33
N ILE A 28 -2.08 -8.81 1.25
CA ILE A 28 -2.25 -8.31 -0.11
C ILE A 28 -3.13 -9.32 -0.88
N PRO A 29 -4.41 -8.99 -1.13
CA PRO A 29 -5.38 -9.92 -1.69
C PRO A 29 -5.02 -10.30 -3.13
N GLU A 30 -5.29 -11.55 -3.49
CA GLU A 30 -4.98 -12.12 -4.81
C GLU A 30 -5.96 -11.71 -5.89
N TYR A 31 -7.25 -11.78 -5.60
CA TYR A 31 -8.30 -11.73 -6.61
C TYR A 31 -9.28 -10.57 -6.46
N ASP A 32 -9.02 -9.62 -5.54
CA ASP A 32 -9.89 -8.46 -5.33
C ASP A 32 -9.21 -7.15 -5.74
N PRO A 33 -9.60 -6.55 -6.90
CA PRO A 33 -9.05 -5.27 -7.35
C PRO A 33 -9.70 -4.06 -6.65
N THR A 34 -10.77 -4.25 -5.88
CA THR A 34 -11.52 -3.15 -5.24
C THR A 34 -10.88 -2.67 -3.95
N VAL A 35 -10.04 -3.50 -3.32
CA VAL A 35 -9.32 -3.15 -2.09
C VAL A 35 -7.81 -3.32 -2.25
N LEU A 36 -7.07 -2.46 -1.55
CA LEU A 36 -5.60 -2.50 -1.58
C LEU A 36 -5.03 -3.59 -0.67
N PHE A 37 -5.72 -3.88 0.44
CA PHE A 37 -5.29 -4.80 1.50
C PHE A 37 -6.47 -5.57 2.05
N THR A 38 -6.18 -6.68 2.73
CA THR A 38 -7.14 -7.48 3.52
C THR A 38 -7.56 -6.69 4.76
N PRO A 39 -8.78 -6.13 4.85
CA PRO A 39 -9.17 -5.24 5.95
C PRO A 39 -9.86 -5.99 7.12
N ALA A 40 -10.24 -7.24 6.90
CA ALA A 40 -11.01 -8.08 7.83
C ALA A 40 -10.74 -9.57 7.57
N GLY A 41 -11.00 -10.40 8.60
CA GLY A 41 -10.81 -11.86 8.56
C GLY A 41 -11.57 -12.57 7.45
N MET A 42 -12.77 -12.07 7.15
CA MET A 42 -13.68 -12.62 6.15
C MET A 42 -13.29 -12.33 4.69
N HIS A 43 -12.41 -11.36 4.44
CA HIS A 43 -12.10 -10.89 3.08
C HIS A 43 -11.56 -11.99 2.15
N PRO A 44 -10.65 -12.86 2.58
CA PRO A 44 -10.23 -14.02 1.80
C PRO A 44 -11.36 -15.04 1.54
N LEU A 45 -12.47 -14.96 2.29
CA LEU A 45 -13.56 -15.93 2.25
C LEU A 45 -14.77 -15.49 1.41
N ILE A 46 -14.74 -14.29 0.80
CA ILE A 46 -15.82 -13.78 -0.06
C ILE A 46 -16.35 -14.81 -1.08
N PRO A 47 -15.49 -15.53 -1.84
CA PRO A 47 -15.99 -16.49 -2.83
C PRO A 47 -16.87 -17.58 -2.20
N TYR A 48 -16.57 -17.99 -0.96
CA TYR A 48 -17.29 -19.06 -0.28
C TYR A 48 -18.61 -18.58 0.34
N PHE A 49 -18.67 -17.33 0.82
CA PHE A 49 -19.96 -16.72 1.21
C PHE A 49 -20.94 -16.59 0.05
N LEU A 50 -20.41 -16.46 -1.18
CA LEU A 50 -21.21 -16.44 -2.41
C LEU A 50 -21.63 -17.83 -2.90
N GLY A 51 -21.31 -18.89 -2.14
CA GLY A 51 -21.75 -20.26 -2.40
C GLY A 51 -20.72 -21.17 -3.06
N GLN A 52 -19.46 -20.73 -3.24
CA GLN A 52 -18.40 -21.69 -3.57
C GLN A 52 -18.10 -22.59 -2.38
N PRO A 53 -17.90 -23.90 -2.56
CA PRO A 53 -17.51 -24.79 -1.47
C PRO A 53 -16.07 -24.51 -1.06
N HIS A 54 -15.82 -24.43 0.25
CA HIS A 54 -14.48 -24.34 0.80
C HIS A 54 -13.90 -25.77 0.99
N PRO A 55 -12.62 -26.03 0.64
CA PRO A 55 -12.03 -27.38 0.68
C PRO A 55 -11.99 -28.01 2.07
N LEU A 56 -12.01 -27.20 3.12
CA LEU A 56 -12.00 -27.63 4.53
C LEU A 56 -13.41 -27.65 5.15
N GLY A 57 -14.48 -27.59 4.35
CA GLY A 57 -15.85 -27.67 4.84
C GLY A 57 -16.48 -26.30 5.18
N THR A 58 -17.55 -26.32 5.97
CA THR A 58 -18.49 -25.20 6.14
C THR A 58 -18.31 -24.42 7.45
N LYS A 59 -17.63 -24.99 8.44
CA LYS A 59 -17.26 -24.32 9.70
C LYS A 59 -15.76 -24.06 9.71
N LEU A 60 -15.34 -22.80 9.74
CA LEU A 60 -13.94 -22.39 9.61
C LEU A 60 -13.54 -21.45 10.75
N ALA A 61 -12.28 -21.47 11.18
CA ALA A 61 -11.75 -20.47 12.11
C ALA A 61 -10.28 -20.16 11.83
N ASN A 62 -9.83 -18.93 12.08
CA ASN A 62 -8.42 -18.57 12.03
C ASN A 62 -8.06 -17.33 12.86
N VAL A 63 -6.79 -16.96 12.78
CA VAL A 63 -6.29 -15.63 13.10
C VAL A 63 -5.81 -14.98 11.80
N GLN A 64 -6.49 -13.94 11.33
CA GLN A 64 -6.16 -13.25 10.09
C GLN A 64 -5.38 -11.96 10.38
N ARG A 65 -4.29 -11.74 9.63
CA ARG A 65 -3.60 -10.45 9.60
C ARG A 65 -4.44 -9.45 8.81
N CYS A 66 -4.71 -8.29 9.38
CA CYS A 66 -5.55 -7.26 8.76
C CYS A 66 -4.78 -5.94 8.64
N PHE A 67 -5.06 -5.19 7.58
CA PHE A 67 -4.57 -3.83 7.41
C PHE A 67 -5.69 -2.87 6.98
N ARG A 68 -5.85 -1.75 7.70
CA ARG A 68 -6.87 -0.73 7.44
C ARG A 68 -6.24 0.62 7.11
N THR A 69 -6.47 1.08 5.88
CA THR A 69 -6.03 2.41 5.42
C THR A 69 -6.86 3.54 6.03
N GLY A 70 -8.11 3.28 6.39
CA GLY A 70 -9.03 4.26 6.99
C GLY A 70 -8.54 4.78 8.34
N ASP A 71 -7.85 3.94 9.10
CA ASP A 71 -7.45 4.23 10.47
C ASP A 71 -6.12 5.00 10.58
N ILE A 72 -5.42 5.23 9.45
CA ILE A 72 -4.09 5.86 9.41
C ILE A 72 -4.05 7.21 10.15
N GLU A 73 -5.12 8.00 10.12
CA GLU A 73 -5.18 9.30 10.80
C GLU A 73 -5.56 9.20 12.28
N CYS A 74 -6.27 8.13 12.65
CA CYS A 74 -6.73 7.88 14.03
C CYS A 74 -5.62 7.27 14.90
N VAL A 75 -4.67 6.55 14.29
CA VAL A 75 -3.52 5.98 15.00
C VAL A 75 -2.79 7.06 15.80
N GLY A 76 -2.46 6.72 17.04
CA GLY A 76 -1.88 7.62 18.05
C GLY A 76 -2.80 7.83 19.25
N ASP A 77 -4.08 7.49 19.13
CA ASP A 77 -4.99 7.36 20.27
C ASP A 77 -4.77 6.04 21.04
N SER A 78 -5.72 5.68 21.90
CA SER A 78 -5.63 4.49 22.75
C SER A 78 -5.94 3.15 22.07
N SER A 79 -6.51 3.16 20.86
CA SER A 79 -7.16 1.96 20.30
C SER A 79 -6.85 1.71 18.82
N HIS A 80 -6.71 2.73 17.98
CA HIS A 80 -6.58 2.52 16.54
C HIS A 80 -5.20 1.97 16.16
N LEU A 81 -5.21 1.00 15.24
CA LEU A 81 -4.04 0.37 14.64
C LEU A 81 -4.24 0.32 13.12
N THR A 82 -3.18 0.53 12.35
CA THR A 82 -3.23 0.27 10.90
C THR A 82 -3.10 -1.21 10.61
N PHE A 83 -2.32 -1.92 11.42
CA PHE A 83 -2.12 -3.37 11.35
C PHE A 83 -2.52 -4.04 12.66
N PHE A 84 -3.34 -5.07 12.56
CA PHE A 84 -3.81 -5.84 13.71
C PHE A 84 -4.15 -7.28 13.30
N GLU A 85 -4.27 -8.15 14.29
CA GLU A 85 -4.72 -9.53 14.09
C GLU A 85 -6.22 -9.63 14.45
N MET A 86 -6.99 -10.32 13.62
CA MET A 86 -8.42 -10.54 13.83
C MET A 86 -8.67 -12.04 13.99
N LEU A 87 -9.19 -12.43 15.16
CA LEU A 87 -9.78 -13.74 15.38
C LEU A 87 -11.12 -13.80 14.67
N GLY A 88 -11.36 -14.86 13.91
CA GLY A 88 -12.63 -15.05 13.22
C GLY A 88 -13.02 -16.51 13.16
N ASN A 89 -14.32 -16.74 13.22
CA ASN A 89 -14.96 -18.00 12.89
C ASN A 89 -16.10 -17.75 11.91
N TRP A 90 -16.30 -18.70 11.01
CA TRP A 90 -17.21 -18.55 9.89
C TRP A 90 -18.11 -19.76 9.73
N SER A 91 -19.37 -19.47 9.43
CA SER A 91 -20.35 -20.44 8.95
C SER A 91 -20.65 -20.17 7.49
N LEU A 92 -20.38 -21.14 6.64
CA LEU A 92 -20.70 -21.14 5.21
C LEU A 92 -22.00 -21.90 4.98
N GLY A 93 -23.12 -21.40 5.51
CA GLY A 93 -24.43 -22.03 5.39
C GLY A 93 -24.73 -23.17 6.37
N ASP A 94 -23.92 -23.33 7.42
CA ASP A 94 -24.04 -24.46 8.37
C ASP A 94 -24.93 -24.10 9.57
N TYR A 95 -24.52 -23.05 10.29
CA TYR A 95 -25.26 -22.45 11.39
C TYR A 95 -25.46 -20.94 11.17
N PHE A 96 -26.34 -20.33 11.98
CA PHE A 96 -26.70 -18.91 11.88
C PHE A 96 -26.80 -18.26 13.27
N LYS A 97 -27.63 -17.21 13.41
CA LYS A 97 -27.74 -16.33 14.59
C LYS A 97 -27.71 -17.04 15.94
N LYS A 98 -28.66 -17.95 16.20
CA LYS A 98 -28.81 -18.59 17.52
C LYS A 98 -27.58 -19.38 17.96
N GLU A 99 -27.02 -20.20 17.06
CA GLU A 99 -25.83 -21.01 17.37
C GLU A 99 -24.58 -20.14 17.44
N ALA A 100 -24.42 -19.17 16.53
CA ALA A 100 -23.32 -18.21 16.56
C ALA A 100 -23.25 -17.47 17.90
N ILE A 101 -24.37 -16.88 18.32
CA ILE A 101 -24.50 -16.16 19.59
C ILE A 101 -24.22 -17.08 20.79
N SER A 102 -24.69 -18.34 20.74
CA SER A 102 -24.40 -19.31 21.80
C SER A 102 -22.91 -19.64 21.90
N LEU A 103 -22.22 -19.82 20.76
CA LEU A 103 -20.77 -20.05 20.72
C LEU A 103 -20.02 -18.83 21.26
N SER A 104 -20.41 -17.64 20.82
CA SER A 104 -19.82 -16.38 21.26
C SER A 104 -19.99 -16.17 22.78
N TYR A 105 -21.20 -16.39 23.30
CA TYR A 105 -21.48 -16.29 24.73
C TYR A 105 -20.69 -17.32 25.56
N ASP A 106 -20.59 -18.56 25.09
CA ASP A 106 -19.84 -19.61 25.80
C ASP A 106 -18.34 -19.30 25.85
N PHE A 107 -17.72 -18.92 24.73
CA PHE A 107 -16.31 -18.54 24.71
C PHE A 107 -16.00 -17.38 25.66
N LEU A 108 -16.86 -16.35 25.69
CA LEU A 108 -16.68 -15.19 26.55
C LEU A 108 -16.85 -15.52 28.04
N THR A 109 -17.82 -16.37 28.40
CA THR A 109 -18.29 -16.46 29.80
C THR A 109 -17.95 -17.76 30.51
N ASN A 110 -17.60 -18.81 29.78
CA ASN A 110 -17.28 -20.09 30.37
C ASN A 110 -15.97 -20.02 31.17
N LYS A 111 -15.95 -20.68 32.33
CA LYS A 111 -14.79 -20.73 33.24
C LYS A 111 -13.54 -21.32 32.57
N ARG A 112 -13.72 -22.17 31.57
CA ARG A 112 -12.63 -22.83 30.83
C ARG A 112 -11.93 -21.88 29.85
N TRP A 113 -12.65 -20.90 29.31
CA TRP A 113 -12.19 -20.03 28.23
C TRP A 113 -11.80 -18.65 28.77
N LEU A 114 -12.57 -17.60 28.48
CA LEU A 114 -12.26 -16.24 28.94
C LEU A 114 -12.78 -15.93 30.34
N ASN A 115 -13.80 -16.66 30.83
CA ASN A 115 -14.36 -16.50 32.17
C ASN A 115 -14.74 -15.05 32.51
N LEU A 116 -15.29 -14.31 31.55
CA LEU A 116 -15.74 -12.95 31.78
C LEU A 116 -16.99 -12.93 32.67
N ASP A 117 -17.06 -11.93 33.55
CA ASP A 117 -18.27 -11.71 34.36
C ASP A 117 -19.46 -11.36 33.45
N LYS A 118 -20.40 -12.30 33.38
CA LYS A 118 -21.67 -12.21 32.64
C LYS A 118 -22.44 -10.93 32.94
N LYS A 119 -22.37 -10.42 34.17
CA LYS A 119 -23.07 -9.20 34.61
C LYS A 119 -22.50 -7.93 34.01
N ARG A 120 -21.35 -8.00 33.34
CA ARG A 120 -20.67 -6.87 32.71
C ARG A 120 -20.75 -6.89 31.20
N LEU A 121 -21.37 -7.92 30.62
CA LEU A 121 -21.61 -7.99 29.18
C LEU A 121 -22.83 -7.15 28.81
N SER A 122 -22.71 -6.44 27.70
CA SER A 122 -23.79 -5.76 26.99
C SER A 122 -23.64 -6.07 25.51
N VAL A 123 -24.73 -6.07 24.77
CA VAL A 123 -24.73 -6.35 23.33
C VAL A 123 -25.54 -5.30 22.59
N THR A 124 -25.15 -5.03 21.35
CA THR A 124 -25.92 -4.20 20.43
C THR A 124 -26.48 -5.06 19.31
N VAL A 125 -27.64 -4.70 18.77
CA VAL A 125 -28.37 -5.45 17.74
C VAL A 125 -29.08 -4.49 16.78
N PHE A 126 -29.32 -4.90 15.54
CA PHE A 126 -29.89 -4.01 14.53
C PHE A 126 -31.36 -3.62 14.82
N ALA A 127 -31.64 -2.31 14.90
CA ALA A 127 -32.94 -1.74 15.22
C ALA A 127 -33.96 -1.81 14.07
N GLY A 128 -33.54 -2.14 12.86
CA GLY A 128 -34.38 -2.08 11.67
C GLY A 128 -34.41 -0.69 11.05
N ASP A 129 -34.66 -0.65 9.75
CA ASP A 129 -34.87 0.57 8.96
C ASP A 129 -35.84 0.29 7.80
N SER A 130 -35.88 1.19 6.80
CA SER A 130 -36.71 1.01 5.60
C SER A 130 -36.25 -0.13 4.69
N ASP A 131 -34.99 -0.56 4.81
CA ASP A 131 -34.39 -1.56 3.93
C ASP A 131 -34.49 -2.97 4.52
N ALA A 132 -34.40 -3.10 5.85
CA ALA A 132 -34.40 -4.38 6.55
C ALA A 132 -35.10 -4.31 7.91
N PRO A 133 -35.79 -5.39 8.32
CA PRO A 133 -36.51 -5.45 9.59
C PRO A 133 -35.56 -5.42 10.79
N LYS A 134 -36.12 -5.05 11.95
CA LYS A 134 -35.45 -5.16 13.25
C LYS A 134 -34.99 -6.59 13.51
N ASP A 135 -33.75 -6.76 13.98
CA ASP A 135 -33.17 -8.08 14.23
C ASP A 135 -33.60 -8.66 15.60
N ILE A 136 -34.87 -9.03 15.68
CA ILE A 136 -35.48 -9.60 16.88
C ILE A 136 -34.86 -10.95 17.22
N GLU A 137 -34.50 -11.76 16.21
CA GLU A 137 -33.92 -13.10 16.37
C GLU A 137 -32.62 -13.05 17.19
N SER A 138 -31.71 -12.13 16.89
CA SER A 138 -30.47 -11.96 17.65
C SER A 138 -30.73 -11.47 19.07
N GLY A 139 -31.70 -10.55 19.26
CA GLY A 139 -32.08 -10.07 20.59
C GLY A 139 -32.63 -11.17 21.49
N GLU A 140 -33.53 -12.01 20.97
CA GLU A 140 -34.07 -13.17 21.69
C GLU A 140 -33.00 -14.23 21.98
N ALA A 141 -32.08 -14.46 21.03
CA ALA A 141 -30.97 -15.38 21.23
C ALA A 141 -30.08 -14.94 22.41
N TRP A 142 -29.68 -13.66 22.48
CA TRP A 142 -28.92 -13.12 23.61
C TRP A 142 -29.67 -13.18 24.95
N SER A 143 -30.95 -12.82 24.95
CA SER A 143 -31.80 -12.91 26.15
C SER A 143 -31.87 -14.36 26.66
N SER A 144 -31.99 -15.34 25.75
CA SER A 144 -32.00 -16.77 26.10
C SER A 144 -30.68 -17.28 26.68
N MET A 145 -29.56 -16.64 26.38
CA MET A 145 -28.25 -16.93 27.00
C MET A 145 -28.11 -16.28 28.39
N GLY A 146 -29.07 -15.46 28.81
CA GLY A 146 -29.10 -14.79 30.11
C GLY A 146 -28.45 -13.41 30.12
N VAL A 147 -28.30 -12.76 28.95
CA VAL A 147 -27.99 -11.32 28.90
C VAL A 147 -29.26 -10.54 29.26
N PRO A 148 -29.24 -9.67 30.28
CA PRO A 148 -30.41 -8.88 30.65
C PRO A 148 -30.93 -7.99 29.50
N ASP A 149 -32.25 -7.86 29.37
CA ASP A 149 -32.88 -7.10 28.28
C ASP A 149 -32.46 -5.61 28.27
N ASP A 150 -32.19 -5.01 29.42
CA ASP A 150 -31.70 -3.63 29.55
C ASP A 150 -30.24 -3.45 29.07
N ARG A 151 -29.56 -4.56 28.77
CA ARG A 151 -28.20 -4.62 28.21
C ARG A 151 -28.18 -5.12 26.76
N ILE A 152 -29.35 -5.36 26.16
CA ILE A 152 -29.52 -5.68 24.74
C ILE A 152 -30.05 -4.43 24.04
N ILE A 153 -29.17 -3.73 23.33
CA ILE A 153 -29.46 -2.38 22.84
C ILE A 153 -29.64 -2.39 21.34
N PHE A 154 -30.82 -1.99 20.87
CA PHE A 154 -31.08 -1.87 19.45
C PHE A 154 -30.54 -0.55 18.90
N LEU A 155 -29.59 -0.61 17.94
CA LEU A 155 -28.97 0.56 17.31
C LEU A 155 -29.20 0.60 15.80
N SER A 156 -28.85 1.73 15.19
CA SER A 156 -29.14 2.02 13.79
C SER A 156 -28.30 1.17 12.84
N LYS A 157 -28.54 1.34 11.53
CA LYS A 157 -27.72 0.75 10.46
C LYS A 157 -26.25 1.21 10.51
N GLU A 158 -25.97 2.39 11.06
CA GLU A 158 -24.59 2.90 11.17
C GLU A 158 -23.76 2.08 12.15
N ASP A 159 -24.41 1.53 13.18
CA ASP A 159 -23.76 0.77 14.25
C ASP A 159 -23.87 -0.75 14.04
N ASN A 160 -25.05 -1.27 13.65
CA ASN A 160 -25.32 -2.71 13.63
C ASN A 160 -25.67 -3.28 12.24
N TRP A 161 -25.00 -2.78 11.20
CA TRP A 161 -25.11 -3.35 9.87
C TRP A 161 -23.76 -3.40 9.19
N TRP A 162 -23.45 -4.55 8.59
CA TRP A 162 -22.19 -4.73 7.88
C TRP A 162 -22.41 -4.88 6.38
N GLY A 163 -21.57 -4.18 5.61
CA GLY A 163 -21.33 -4.46 4.20
C GLY A 163 -22.26 -3.79 3.18
N PRO A 164 -22.05 -4.12 1.89
CA PRO A 164 -21.05 -5.07 1.38
C PRO A 164 -19.63 -4.48 1.31
N VAL A 165 -18.62 -5.35 1.14
CA VAL A 165 -17.26 -4.96 0.75
C VAL A 165 -17.30 -4.47 -0.71
N GLY A 166 -17.59 -3.18 -0.88
CA GLY A 166 -17.76 -2.54 -2.19
C GLY A 166 -19.17 -1.99 -2.40
N ASN A 167 -19.59 -1.89 -3.66
CA ASN A 167 -20.91 -1.35 -4.00
C ASN A 167 -22.02 -2.41 -3.94
N THR A 168 -21.66 -3.69 -4.03
CA THR A 168 -22.57 -4.84 -4.12
C THR A 168 -21.98 -6.06 -3.42
N GLY A 169 -22.82 -6.98 -2.96
CA GLY A 169 -22.37 -8.25 -2.38
C GLY A 169 -23.09 -8.64 -1.08
N PRO A 170 -22.64 -9.71 -0.42
CA PRO A 170 -23.16 -10.17 0.86
C PRO A 170 -23.07 -9.09 1.93
N CYS A 171 -24.12 -8.95 2.72
CA CYS A 171 -24.26 -7.97 3.79
C CYS A 171 -25.38 -8.40 4.75
N GLY A 172 -25.53 -7.71 5.88
CA GLY A 172 -26.63 -7.97 6.78
C GLY A 172 -26.46 -7.33 8.15
N PRO A 173 -27.42 -7.58 9.06
CA PRO A 173 -27.34 -7.08 10.43
C PRO A 173 -26.17 -7.74 11.15
N CYS A 174 -25.67 -7.05 12.17
CA CYS A 174 -24.67 -7.62 13.05
C CYS A 174 -25.02 -7.35 14.52
N THR A 175 -24.39 -8.11 15.40
CA THR A 175 -24.46 -7.90 16.84
C THR A 175 -23.05 -7.77 17.40
N GLU A 176 -22.84 -6.74 18.23
CA GLU A 176 -21.53 -6.46 18.80
C GLU A 176 -21.57 -6.66 20.31
N MET A 177 -20.52 -7.28 20.84
CA MET A 177 -20.38 -7.65 22.24
C MET A 177 -19.47 -6.66 22.93
N PHE A 178 -19.97 -6.04 23.99
CA PHE A 178 -19.25 -5.06 24.79
C PHE A 178 -19.05 -5.52 26.22
N TYR A 179 -17.89 -5.19 26.78
CA TYR A 179 -17.59 -5.39 28.19
C TYR A 179 -17.53 -4.06 28.94
N ASP A 180 -18.32 -3.93 30.00
CA ASP A 180 -18.25 -2.78 30.90
C ASP A 180 -16.94 -2.81 31.67
N THR A 181 -16.06 -1.84 31.47
CA THR A 181 -14.75 -1.71 32.13
C THR A 181 -14.83 -1.23 33.57
N GLY A 182 -16.02 -0.83 34.03
CA GLY A 182 -16.26 -0.29 35.38
C GLY A 182 -16.05 1.22 35.47
N LYS A 183 -15.68 1.89 34.37
CA LYS A 183 -15.62 3.36 34.32
C LYS A 183 -17.02 3.96 34.54
N PRO A 184 -17.10 5.17 35.15
CA PRO A 184 -18.35 5.89 35.27
C PRO A 184 -18.88 6.27 33.88
N LEU A 185 -20.19 6.48 33.79
CA LEU A 185 -20.82 7.01 32.58
C LEU A 185 -20.24 8.40 32.27
N CYS A 186 -19.80 8.63 31.03
CA CYS A 186 -19.32 9.96 30.61
C CYS A 186 -20.46 10.97 30.39
N SER A 187 -21.69 10.47 30.21
CA SER A 187 -22.91 11.24 30.02
C SER A 187 -24.13 10.37 30.35
N PRO A 188 -25.32 10.95 30.54
CA PRO A 188 -26.57 10.19 30.69
C PRO A 188 -26.89 9.29 29.48
N SER A 189 -26.36 9.61 28.29
CA SER A 189 -26.52 8.83 27.05
C SER A 189 -25.40 7.82 26.80
N CYS A 190 -24.48 7.65 27.76
CA CYS A 190 -23.34 6.74 27.62
C CYS A 190 -23.82 5.28 27.55
N ARG A 191 -23.55 4.65 26.40
CA ARG A 191 -23.97 3.30 26.04
C ARG A 191 -22.85 2.57 25.30
N PRO A 192 -22.94 1.24 25.13
CA PRO A 192 -22.14 0.49 24.15
C PRO A 192 -21.98 1.23 22.82
N GLY A 193 -20.76 1.24 22.27
CA GLY A 193 -20.37 2.08 21.13
C GLY A 193 -19.78 3.45 21.50
N CYS A 194 -19.78 3.84 22.78
CA CYS A 194 -19.19 5.12 23.21
C CYS A 194 -17.65 5.06 23.31
N SER A 195 -16.96 6.05 22.76
CA SER A 195 -15.49 6.18 22.78
C SER A 195 -14.87 6.54 24.14
N CYS A 196 -15.66 6.72 25.20
CA CYS A 196 -15.15 7.03 26.54
C CYS A 196 -14.41 5.87 27.23
N GLY A 197 -14.45 4.67 26.63
CA GLY A 197 -13.81 3.47 27.15
C GLY A 197 -14.54 2.82 28.34
N LYS A 198 -15.79 3.24 28.63
CA LYS A 198 -16.66 2.51 29.56
C LYS A 198 -17.06 1.15 29.01
N TYR A 199 -17.46 1.11 27.74
CA TYR A 199 -17.83 -0.11 27.05
C TYR A 199 -16.75 -0.43 26.05
N PHE A 200 -16.16 -1.61 26.18
CA PHE A 200 -15.08 -2.08 25.32
C PHE A 200 -15.63 -3.13 24.36
N GLU A 201 -15.56 -2.87 23.06
CA GLU A 201 -15.97 -3.84 22.04
C GLU A 201 -15.02 -5.03 22.02
N LEU A 202 -15.55 -6.24 22.14
CA LEU A 202 -14.77 -7.48 22.15
C LEU A 202 -14.86 -8.23 20.83
N TRP A 203 -16.06 -8.30 20.27
CA TRP A 203 -16.37 -9.20 19.18
C TRP A 203 -17.60 -8.68 18.43
N ASN A 204 -17.63 -8.91 17.14
CA ASN A 204 -18.78 -8.65 16.28
C ASN A 204 -19.17 -9.94 15.55
N ASP A 205 -20.45 -10.31 15.59
CA ASP A 205 -21.06 -11.36 14.79
C ASP A 205 -21.93 -10.72 13.69
N VAL A 206 -21.48 -10.85 12.45
CA VAL A 206 -22.15 -10.40 11.23
C VAL A 206 -22.98 -11.55 10.63
N PHE A 207 -24.25 -11.28 10.41
CA PHE A 207 -25.20 -12.24 9.86
C PHE A 207 -25.50 -11.90 8.40
N MET A 208 -24.69 -12.43 7.49
CA MET A 208 -24.87 -12.20 6.05
C MET A 208 -26.11 -12.95 5.57
N GLU A 209 -27.24 -12.25 5.53
CA GLU A 209 -28.51 -12.76 5.03
C GLU A 209 -29.02 -12.03 3.78
N TYR A 210 -28.40 -10.90 3.43
CA TYR A 210 -28.76 -10.10 2.28
C TYR A 210 -27.62 -9.98 1.28
N ASN A 211 -27.98 -9.78 0.02
CA ASN A 211 -27.09 -9.36 -1.05
C ASN A 211 -27.53 -7.98 -1.52
N LYS A 212 -26.62 -7.00 -1.48
CA LYS A 212 -26.89 -5.66 -1.99
C LYS A 212 -26.76 -5.65 -3.52
N ALA A 213 -27.84 -5.26 -4.18
CA ALA A 213 -27.91 -5.23 -5.64
C ALA A 213 -27.20 -3.99 -6.24
N PRO A 214 -26.72 -4.06 -7.50
CA PRO A 214 -26.02 -2.95 -8.18
C PRO A 214 -26.80 -1.63 -8.27
N PHE A 215 -28.14 -1.70 -8.30
CA PHE A 215 -29.02 -0.54 -8.48
C PHE A 215 -29.71 -0.09 -7.18
N GLY A 216 -29.19 -0.54 -6.03
CA GLY A 216 -29.81 -0.35 -4.72
C GLY A 216 -30.79 -1.47 -4.37
N GLY A 217 -31.11 -1.58 -3.08
CA GLY A 217 -31.96 -2.66 -2.55
C GLY A 217 -31.18 -3.89 -2.07
N TYR A 218 -31.88 -4.74 -1.33
CA TYR A 218 -31.35 -5.92 -0.64
C TYR A 218 -32.20 -7.15 -1.00
N GLU A 219 -31.55 -8.20 -1.48
CA GLU A 219 -32.18 -9.49 -1.78
C GLU A 219 -31.72 -10.53 -0.78
N LEU A 220 -32.57 -11.48 -0.40
CA LEU A 220 -32.15 -12.55 0.50
C LEU A 220 -31.13 -13.46 -0.17
N LEU A 221 -30.05 -13.77 0.56
CA LEU A 221 -29.07 -14.76 0.14
C LEU A 221 -29.68 -16.16 0.20
N LYS A 222 -29.37 -16.99 -0.80
CA LYS A 222 -29.71 -18.44 -0.79
C LYS A 222 -29.00 -19.17 0.35
N GLN A 223 -27.76 -18.77 0.62
CA GLN A 223 -26.92 -19.30 1.69
C GLN A 223 -26.72 -18.18 2.71
N LYS A 224 -27.29 -18.34 3.90
CA LYS A 224 -27.03 -17.42 5.02
C LYS A 224 -25.70 -17.77 5.66
N ASN A 225 -24.86 -16.78 5.89
CA ASN A 225 -23.52 -17.00 6.43
C ASN A 225 -23.33 -16.25 7.75
N VAL A 226 -22.42 -16.77 8.57
CA VAL A 226 -21.92 -16.06 9.75
C VAL A 226 -20.48 -15.67 9.50
N ASP A 227 -20.19 -14.40 9.75
CA ASP A 227 -18.85 -13.87 9.85
C ASP A 227 -18.65 -13.28 11.23
N THR A 228 -17.48 -13.48 11.82
CA THR A 228 -17.16 -12.88 13.10
C THR A 228 -15.78 -12.25 13.10
N GLY A 229 -15.61 -11.23 13.93
CA GLY A 229 -14.33 -10.54 14.08
C GLY A 229 -14.07 -10.09 15.51
N MET A 230 -13.02 -10.61 16.13
CA MET A 230 -12.49 -10.18 17.43
C MET A 230 -11.06 -9.66 17.25
N GLY A 231 -10.83 -8.38 17.56
CA GLY A 231 -9.51 -7.77 17.49
C GLY A 231 -8.59 -8.30 18.61
N VAL A 232 -7.47 -8.95 18.24
CA VAL A 232 -6.55 -9.57 19.21
C VAL A 232 -5.97 -8.53 20.17
N GLU A 233 -5.45 -7.43 19.63
CA GLU A 233 -4.77 -6.40 20.41
C GLU A 233 -5.72 -5.67 21.37
N HIS A 234 -6.95 -5.42 20.92
CA HIS A 234 -8.00 -4.81 21.72
C HIS A 234 -8.39 -5.72 22.87
N THR A 235 -8.78 -6.95 22.56
CA THR A 235 -9.23 -7.91 23.57
C THR A 235 -8.12 -8.24 24.57
N ALA A 236 -6.87 -8.39 24.11
CA ALA A 236 -5.72 -8.58 25.00
C ALA A 236 -5.52 -7.37 25.93
N ALA A 237 -5.59 -6.14 25.42
CA ALA A 237 -5.47 -4.94 26.24
C ALA A 237 -6.54 -4.89 27.34
N MET A 238 -7.80 -5.19 27.00
CA MET A 238 -8.89 -5.29 27.97
C MET A 238 -8.63 -6.37 29.02
N LEU A 239 -8.31 -7.60 28.59
CA LEU A 239 -8.08 -8.74 29.47
C LEU A 239 -6.84 -8.60 30.37
N GLU A 240 -5.91 -7.72 30.01
CA GLU A 240 -4.75 -7.36 30.82
C GLU A 240 -4.97 -6.11 31.70
N GLY A 241 -6.14 -5.47 31.60
CA GLY A 241 -6.44 -4.23 32.30
C GLY A 241 -5.58 -3.05 31.85
N LYS A 242 -5.16 -3.04 30.57
CA LYS A 242 -4.38 -1.95 29.97
C LYS A 242 -5.30 -0.81 29.55
N ASN A 243 -4.73 0.40 29.54
CA ASN A 243 -5.46 1.60 29.13
C ASN A 243 -5.48 1.77 27.61
N HIS A 244 -4.50 1.18 26.91
CA HIS A 244 -4.41 1.24 25.47
C HIS A 244 -3.68 0.03 24.86
N VAL A 245 -3.92 -0.22 23.58
CA VAL A 245 -3.39 -1.38 22.83
C VAL A 245 -1.86 -1.43 22.79
N PHE A 246 -1.18 -0.30 22.90
CA PHE A 246 0.29 -0.24 22.87
C PHE A 246 0.97 -0.73 24.16
N GLU A 247 0.23 -1.03 25.24
CA GLU A 247 0.80 -1.54 26.51
C GLU A 247 0.89 -3.06 26.57
N ILE A 248 0.26 -3.77 25.63
CA ILE A 248 0.22 -5.23 25.62
C ILE A 248 1.59 -5.82 25.28
N ALA A 249 1.85 -7.05 25.71
CA ALA A 249 3.14 -7.71 25.50
C ALA A 249 3.59 -7.78 24.04
N ALA A 250 2.64 -7.89 23.09
CA ALA A 250 2.91 -7.99 21.65
C ALA A 250 3.36 -6.66 21.00
N VAL A 251 3.16 -5.51 21.66
CA VAL A 251 3.41 -4.18 21.06
C VAL A 251 4.35 -3.33 21.92
N ARG A 252 4.23 -3.44 23.25
CA ARG A 252 5.00 -2.64 24.22
C ARG A 252 6.52 -2.65 24.01
N PRO A 253 7.19 -3.75 23.65
CA PRO A 253 8.63 -3.74 23.43
C PRO A 253 9.06 -2.78 22.31
N ILE A 254 8.23 -2.63 21.27
CA ILE A 254 8.49 -1.68 20.17
C ILE A 254 8.36 -0.25 20.69
N ALA A 255 7.27 0.06 21.42
CA ALA A 255 7.05 1.39 21.99
C ALA A 255 8.16 1.80 22.96
N LYS A 256 8.57 0.89 23.86
CA LYS A 256 9.72 1.11 24.75
C LYS A 256 11.00 1.39 23.98
N LYS A 257 11.21 0.70 22.85
CA LYS A 257 12.41 0.97 22.04
C LYS A 257 12.39 2.37 21.45
N VAL A 258 11.22 2.87 21.05
CA VAL A 258 11.07 4.27 20.61
C VAL A 258 11.43 5.25 21.73
N GLU A 259 10.93 5.01 22.94
CA GLU A 259 11.24 5.82 24.14
C GLU A 259 12.75 5.84 24.43
N GLU A 260 13.41 4.68 24.40
CA GLU A 260 14.86 4.55 24.57
C GLU A 260 15.64 5.35 23.52
N ILE A 261 15.28 5.20 22.24
CA ILE A 261 15.96 5.87 21.13
C ILE A 261 15.77 7.39 21.21
N ALA A 262 14.58 7.84 21.63
CA ALA A 262 14.26 9.24 21.82
C ALA A 262 14.80 9.81 23.16
N SER A 263 15.38 8.98 24.03
CA SER A 263 15.80 9.37 25.39
C SER A 263 14.67 9.98 26.22
N ILE A 264 13.46 9.40 26.14
CA ILE A 264 12.26 9.88 26.85
C ILE A 264 11.93 8.90 27.99
N SER A 265 11.94 9.39 29.24
CA SER A 265 11.56 8.60 30.42
C SER A 265 10.12 8.84 30.89
N ALA A 266 9.56 10.02 30.58
CA ALA A 266 8.19 10.42 30.93
C ALA A 266 7.62 11.23 29.76
N PRO A 267 6.90 10.60 28.82
CA PRO A 267 6.43 11.26 27.62
C PRO A 267 5.32 12.28 27.93
N THR A 268 5.40 13.45 27.29
CA THR A 268 4.25 14.37 27.17
C THR A 268 3.17 13.77 26.27
N SER A 269 1.95 14.30 26.29
CA SER A 269 0.85 13.82 25.43
C SER A 269 1.20 13.79 23.93
N VAL A 270 1.95 14.78 23.45
CA VAL A 270 2.44 14.83 22.06
C VAL A 270 3.46 13.72 21.79
N GLN A 271 4.38 13.49 22.74
CA GLN A 271 5.36 12.41 22.63
C GLN A 271 4.69 11.03 22.69
N GLU A 272 3.72 10.82 23.59
CA GLU A 272 2.94 9.57 23.66
C GLU A 272 2.26 9.26 22.32
N ARG A 273 1.55 10.24 21.76
CA ARG A 273 0.89 10.09 20.45
C ARG A 273 1.92 9.72 19.38
N SER A 274 3.07 10.38 19.38
CA SER A 274 4.15 10.14 18.41
C SER A 274 4.74 8.73 18.55
N ILE A 275 5.00 8.28 19.78
CA ILE A 275 5.50 6.94 20.09
C ILE A 275 4.53 5.88 19.56
N ARG A 276 3.23 6.06 19.79
CA ARG A 276 2.19 5.15 19.31
C ARG A 276 2.13 5.08 17.78
N ILE A 277 2.19 6.22 17.09
CA ILE A 277 2.22 6.28 15.61
C ILE A 277 3.44 5.57 15.06
N ILE A 278 4.63 5.86 15.60
CA ILE A 278 5.88 5.22 15.18
C ILE A 278 5.77 3.70 15.37
N THR A 279 5.31 3.28 16.55
CA THR A 279 5.17 1.86 16.91
C THR A 279 4.28 1.11 15.94
N ASP A 280 3.06 1.60 15.71
CA ASP A 280 2.11 0.97 14.79
C ASP A 280 2.65 0.96 13.36
N HIS A 281 3.11 2.10 12.85
CA HIS A 281 3.47 2.20 11.44
C HIS A 281 4.73 1.40 11.10
N VAL A 282 5.69 1.26 12.02
CA VAL A 282 6.85 0.39 11.78
C VAL A 282 6.48 -1.08 11.89
N ARG A 283 5.60 -1.45 12.84
CA ARG A 283 5.03 -2.80 12.90
C ARG A 283 4.32 -3.15 11.59
N ALA A 284 3.39 -2.31 11.15
CA ALA A 284 2.65 -2.49 9.90
C ALA A 284 3.58 -2.57 8.68
N SER A 285 4.56 -1.66 8.57
CA SER A 285 5.52 -1.64 7.45
C SER A 285 6.38 -2.90 7.40
N THR A 286 6.76 -3.44 8.56
CA THR A 286 7.53 -4.69 8.67
C THR A 286 6.72 -5.88 8.19
N PHE A 287 5.47 -6.01 8.66
CA PHE A 287 4.57 -7.07 8.19
C PHE A 287 4.27 -6.97 6.71
N PHE A 288 4.08 -5.76 6.20
CA PHE A 288 3.80 -5.54 4.79
C PHE A 288 5.02 -5.90 3.91
N LEU A 289 6.23 -5.47 4.26
CA LEU A 289 7.45 -5.87 3.52
C LEU A 289 7.72 -7.37 3.60
N GLY A 290 7.43 -7.99 4.74
CA GLY A 290 7.60 -9.42 4.99
C GLY A 290 6.46 -10.32 4.50
N ASP A 291 5.38 -9.74 3.97
CA ASP A 291 4.23 -10.46 3.44
C ASP A 291 4.63 -11.36 2.25
N GLU A 292 3.92 -12.47 2.06
CA GLU A 292 4.06 -13.39 0.94
C GLU A 292 4.14 -12.64 -0.40
N ARG A 293 3.28 -11.62 -0.56
CA ARG A 293 3.13 -10.81 -1.79
C ARG A 293 3.61 -9.38 -1.58
N GLY A 294 4.49 -9.16 -0.60
CA GLY A 294 5.00 -7.87 -0.16
C GLY A 294 5.45 -6.98 -1.33
N VAL A 295 5.10 -5.69 -1.26
CA VAL A 295 5.50 -4.69 -2.26
C VAL A 295 6.50 -3.71 -1.70
N LYS A 296 7.28 -3.08 -2.59
CA LYS A 296 8.28 -2.07 -2.21
C LYS A 296 7.67 -0.66 -2.13
N PRO A 297 8.25 0.26 -1.34
CA PRO A 297 7.82 1.65 -1.28
C PRO A 297 7.83 2.34 -2.66
N SER A 298 6.67 2.81 -3.13
CA SER A 298 6.47 3.34 -4.49
C SER A 298 5.67 4.66 -4.49
N ASN A 299 5.41 5.24 -5.67
CA ASN A 299 4.57 6.44 -5.84
C ASN A 299 3.09 6.10 -6.11
N ALA A 300 2.71 4.82 -6.15
CA ALA A 300 1.38 4.38 -6.57
C ALA A 300 0.86 3.22 -5.70
N ASP A 301 -0.47 3.14 -5.61
CA ASP A 301 -1.23 2.04 -5.03
C ASP A 301 -0.71 1.59 -3.65
N ARG A 302 -0.49 0.28 -3.48
CA ARG A 302 -0.01 -0.34 -2.23
C ARG A 302 1.37 0.20 -1.82
N GLY A 303 2.26 0.41 -2.78
CA GLY A 303 3.60 0.93 -2.53
C GLY A 303 3.57 2.38 -2.02
N TYR A 304 2.56 3.16 -2.42
CA TYR A 304 2.33 4.50 -1.87
C TYR A 304 1.92 4.45 -0.40
N VAL A 305 1.03 3.52 -0.03
CA VAL A 305 0.58 3.35 1.37
C VAL A 305 1.76 2.96 2.25
N LEU A 306 2.56 1.96 1.86
CA LEU A 306 3.77 1.57 2.59
C LEU A 306 4.72 2.75 2.79
N ARG A 307 4.99 3.48 1.70
CA ARG A 307 5.84 4.67 1.76
C ARG A 307 5.27 5.73 2.71
N ARG A 308 3.96 5.95 2.73
CA ARG A 308 3.31 6.91 3.62
C ARG A 308 3.50 6.55 5.09
N LEU A 309 3.31 5.28 5.47
CA LEU A 309 3.52 4.80 6.85
C LEU A 309 4.97 5.03 7.30
N ILE A 310 5.94 4.59 6.50
CA ILE A 310 7.37 4.75 6.77
C ILE A 310 7.72 6.24 6.97
N ARG A 311 7.27 7.10 6.05
CA ARG A 311 7.57 8.54 6.12
C ARG A 311 6.91 9.23 7.30
N ARG A 312 5.70 8.83 7.67
CA ARG A 312 5.01 9.36 8.86
C ARG A 312 5.73 8.94 10.13
N ALA A 313 6.16 7.68 10.25
CA ALA A 313 7.00 7.22 11.36
C ALA A 313 8.28 8.05 11.48
N ILE A 314 9.01 8.28 10.38
CA ILE A 314 10.23 9.11 10.37
C ILE A 314 9.94 10.55 10.81
N ARG A 315 8.83 11.14 10.33
CA ARG A 315 8.42 12.50 10.70
C ARG A 315 8.13 12.61 12.20
N PHE A 316 7.40 11.65 12.75
CA PHE A 316 7.11 11.62 14.19
C PHE A 316 8.35 11.33 15.03
N GLY A 317 9.28 10.51 14.53
CA GLY A 317 10.60 10.33 15.15
C GLY A 317 11.36 11.66 15.24
N ARG A 318 11.38 12.44 14.15
CA ARG A 318 11.95 13.80 14.15
C ARG A 318 11.25 14.74 15.14
N LEU A 319 9.92 14.67 15.24
CA LEU A 319 9.14 15.51 16.17
C LEU A 319 9.54 15.29 17.63
N ILE A 320 9.87 14.05 18.00
CA ILE A 320 10.29 13.69 19.37
C ILE A 320 11.82 13.67 19.56
N GLY A 321 12.58 14.22 18.61
CA GLY A 321 14.03 14.42 18.75
C GLY A 321 14.92 13.26 18.29
N ILE A 322 14.38 12.25 17.61
CA ILE A 322 15.21 11.16 17.06
C ILE A 322 15.96 11.68 15.83
N GLU A 323 17.29 11.79 15.91
CA GLU A 323 18.10 12.28 14.79
C GLU A 323 18.76 11.21 13.94
N ARG A 324 19.01 10.04 14.51
CA ARG A 324 19.61 8.90 13.82
C ARG A 324 18.57 8.08 13.07
N ASP A 325 19.05 7.17 12.24
CA ASP A 325 18.21 6.18 11.59
C ASP A 325 17.80 5.13 12.65
N PHE A 326 16.53 4.72 12.66
CA PHE A 326 15.96 3.92 13.75
C PHE A 326 14.98 2.84 13.30
N LEU A 327 14.55 2.82 12.03
CA LEU A 327 13.52 1.89 11.58
C LEU A 327 13.96 0.42 11.65
N ILE A 328 15.24 0.13 11.39
CA ILE A 328 15.78 -1.24 11.47
C ILE A 328 15.70 -1.77 12.90
N ASP A 329 16.08 -0.96 13.90
CA ASP A 329 16.07 -1.38 15.31
C ASP A 329 14.67 -1.78 15.77
N LEU A 330 13.66 -1.04 15.32
CA LEU A 330 12.26 -1.33 15.60
C LEU A 330 11.76 -2.54 14.81
N ALA A 331 12.11 -2.66 13.53
CA ALA A 331 11.73 -3.79 12.69
C ALA A 331 12.32 -5.12 13.20
N ASP A 332 13.54 -5.12 13.72
CA ASP A 332 14.17 -6.31 14.32
C ASP A 332 13.40 -6.82 15.54
N ILE A 333 12.89 -5.91 16.37
CA ILE A 333 12.00 -6.26 17.49
C ILE A 333 10.68 -6.82 16.97
N VAL A 334 10.08 -6.20 15.95
CA VAL A 334 8.84 -6.71 15.34
C VAL A 334 9.05 -8.13 14.82
N ILE A 335 10.15 -8.39 14.09
CA ILE A 335 10.48 -9.73 13.57
C ILE A 335 10.65 -10.71 14.73
N SER A 336 11.46 -10.37 15.74
CA SER A 336 11.75 -11.24 16.88
C SER A 336 10.50 -11.61 17.70
N LEU A 337 9.56 -10.68 17.86
CA LEU A 337 8.30 -10.94 18.56
C LEU A 337 7.36 -11.88 17.79
N ASN A 338 7.54 -11.99 16.46
CA ASN A 338 6.55 -12.58 15.56
C ASN A 338 7.08 -13.75 14.72
N GLU A 339 8.40 -14.03 14.71
CA GLU A 339 9.01 -15.03 13.82
C GLU A 339 8.51 -16.46 14.05
N SER A 340 8.02 -16.77 15.26
CA SER A 340 7.40 -18.07 15.57
C SER A 340 6.06 -18.28 14.85
N ASP A 341 5.23 -17.24 14.77
CA ASP A 341 3.90 -17.31 14.14
C ASP A 341 3.99 -16.97 12.64
N TYR A 342 4.99 -16.16 12.26
CA TYR A 342 5.16 -15.57 10.93
C TYR A 342 6.62 -15.71 10.44
N PRO A 343 7.07 -16.92 10.08
CA PRO A 343 8.46 -17.21 9.75
C PRO A 343 9.00 -16.42 8.53
N LEU A 344 8.12 -16.02 7.60
CA LEU A 344 8.49 -15.20 6.45
C LEU A 344 9.10 -13.85 6.83
N LEU A 345 8.75 -13.30 8.01
CA LEU A 345 9.38 -12.08 8.53
C LEU A 345 10.88 -12.29 8.73
N LYS A 346 11.27 -13.46 9.25
CA LYS A 346 12.66 -13.83 9.48
C LYS A 346 13.37 -14.14 8.18
N GLU A 347 12.74 -14.90 7.30
CA GLU A 347 13.27 -15.24 5.97
C GLU A 347 13.57 -13.97 5.14
N LYS A 348 12.65 -13.00 5.16
CA LYS A 348 12.76 -11.74 4.41
C LYS A 348 13.49 -10.62 5.17
N GLN A 349 14.04 -10.88 6.35
CA GLN A 349 14.64 -9.86 7.24
C GLN A 349 15.62 -8.94 6.50
N ALA A 350 16.54 -9.50 5.71
CA ALA A 350 17.51 -8.72 4.96
C ALA A 350 16.85 -7.74 3.96
N SER A 351 15.83 -8.21 3.23
CA SER A 351 15.08 -7.37 2.29
C SER A 351 14.25 -6.30 3.01
N ILE A 352 13.66 -6.64 4.17
CA ILE A 352 12.90 -5.67 4.98
C ILE A 352 13.83 -4.54 5.42
N PHE A 353 14.99 -4.87 5.99
CA PHE A 353 15.96 -3.90 6.46
C PHE A 353 16.49 -3.01 5.33
N GLU A 354 16.79 -3.61 4.18
CA GLU A 354 17.27 -2.88 3.02
C GLU A 354 16.24 -1.84 2.53
N GLU A 355 14.97 -2.21 2.37
CA GLU A 355 13.93 -1.30 1.87
C GLU A 355 13.58 -0.20 2.89
N LEU A 356 13.53 -0.52 4.20
CA LEU A 356 13.34 0.47 5.26
C LEU A 356 14.49 1.48 5.30
N SER A 357 15.74 1.01 5.28
CA SER A 357 16.92 1.88 5.29
C SER A 357 16.98 2.78 4.06
N LYS A 358 16.72 2.23 2.86
CA LYS A 358 16.68 3.01 1.62
C LYS A 358 15.68 4.16 1.69
N GLU A 359 14.47 3.89 2.18
CA GLU A 359 13.44 4.93 2.27
C GLU A 359 13.72 5.93 3.40
N GLU A 360 14.28 5.48 4.54
CA GLU A 360 14.67 6.34 5.66
C GLU A 360 15.75 7.36 5.28
N VAL A 361 16.86 6.88 4.72
CA VAL A 361 17.98 7.73 4.26
C VAL A 361 17.51 8.72 3.20
N LYS A 362 16.69 8.26 2.27
CA LYS A 362 16.15 9.09 1.20
C LYS A 362 15.20 10.16 1.74
N PHE A 363 14.26 9.79 2.61
CA PHE A 363 13.24 10.71 3.09
C PHE A 363 13.81 11.71 4.09
N LYS A 364 14.75 11.33 4.95
CA LYS A 364 15.41 12.24 5.91
C LYS A 364 16.00 13.48 5.23
N ARG A 365 16.66 13.29 4.08
CA ARG A 365 17.21 14.39 3.25
C ARG A 365 16.14 15.31 2.66
N THR A 366 14.97 14.76 2.38
CA THR A 366 13.82 15.45 1.81
C THR A 366 13.03 16.20 2.88
N LEU A 367 12.84 15.57 4.04
CA LEU A 367 12.06 16.04 5.17
C LEU A 367 12.59 17.38 5.70
N GLU A 368 13.90 17.52 5.93
CA GLU A 368 14.50 18.76 6.44
C GLU A 368 14.24 19.95 5.50
N LYS A 369 14.37 19.74 4.20
CA LYS A 369 14.10 20.77 3.19
C LYS A 369 12.61 21.11 3.12
N GLY A 370 11.76 20.08 3.20
CA GLY A 370 10.31 20.21 3.23
C GLY A 370 9.81 21.01 4.44
N LEU A 371 10.28 20.67 5.65
CA LEU A 371 9.91 21.35 6.90
C LEU A 371 10.28 22.83 6.87
N ARG A 372 11.50 23.18 6.45
CA ARG A 372 11.92 24.59 6.32
C ARG A 372 11.03 25.36 5.34
N LYS A 373 10.67 24.73 4.21
CA LYS A 373 9.80 25.36 3.21
C LYS A 373 8.37 25.49 3.72
N PHE A 374 7.84 24.48 4.41
CA PHE A 374 6.53 24.49 5.04
C PHE A 374 6.43 25.63 6.05
N GLN A 375 7.39 25.73 6.99
CA GLN A 375 7.43 26.81 7.99
C GLN A 375 7.37 28.19 7.33
N ARG A 376 8.16 28.41 6.27
CA ARG A 376 8.15 29.68 5.54
C ARG A 376 6.81 29.98 4.86
N ILE A 377 6.08 28.96 4.39
CA ILE A 377 4.74 29.15 3.81
C ILE A 377 3.74 29.46 4.94
N ALA A 378 3.75 28.66 6.00
CA ALA A 378 2.86 28.76 7.15
C ALA A 378 2.99 30.10 7.90
N SER A 379 4.20 30.66 8.04
CA SER A 379 4.39 31.96 8.69
C SER A 379 3.85 33.14 7.87
N ASN A 380 3.65 32.98 6.56
CA ASN A 380 3.24 34.06 5.67
C ASN A 380 1.73 34.09 5.40
N SER A 381 0.99 33.04 5.77
CA SER A 381 -0.44 32.94 5.47
C SER A 381 -1.16 32.01 6.46
N PRO A 382 -2.37 32.39 6.92
CA PRO A 382 -3.21 31.52 7.74
C PRO A 382 -3.82 30.34 6.96
N LYS A 383 -3.57 30.25 5.65
CA LYS A 383 -4.02 29.17 4.76
C LYS A 383 -2.90 28.78 3.80
N ILE A 384 -2.71 27.48 3.61
CA ILE A 384 -1.81 26.94 2.57
C ILE A 384 -2.63 26.71 1.31
N ASP A 385 -2.38 27.53 0.28
CA ASP A 385 -3.02 27.36 -1.03
C ASP A 385 -2.55 26.07 -1.74
N GLY A 386 -3.34 25.62 -2.72
CA GLY A 386 -3.10 24.35 -3.41
C GLY A 386 -1.80 24.36 -4.21
N LYS A 387 -1.38 25.53 -4.70
CA LYS A 387 -0.11 25.71 -5.43
C LYS A 387 1.09 25.55 -4.52
N SER A 388 1.03 26.08 -3.31
CA SER A 388 2.08 25.95 -2.29
C SER A 388 2.16 24.52 -1.78
N ALA A 389 1.02 23.88 -1.54
CA ALA A 389 0.95 22.46 -1.22
C ALA A 389 1.50 21.59 -2.36
N PHE A 390 1.19 21.92 -3.62
CA PHE A 390 1.70 21.23 -4.79
C PHE A 390 3.20 21.46 -4.99
N LEU A 391 3.71 22.67 -4.69
CA LEU A 391 5.13 22.98 -4.68
C LEU A 391 5.89 22.12 -3.67
N LEU A 392 5.36 22.01 -2.44
CA LEU A 392 5.90 21.14 -1.39
C LEU A 392 5.98 19.69 -1.87
N PHE A 393 4.90 19.18 -2.46
CA PHE A 393 4.84 17.84 -3.02
C PHE A 393 5.83 17.62 -4.17
N GLN A 394 5.76 18.44 -5.22
CA GLN A 394 6.49 18.22 -6.46
C GLN A 394 7.99 18.53 -6.33
N SER A 395 8.34 19.64 -5.68
CA SER A 395 9.73 20.15 -5.65
C SER A 395 10.49 19.72 -4.40
N PHE A 396 9.78 19.57 -3.28
CA PHE A 396 10.38 19.21 -2.01
C PHE A 396 10.06 17.79 -1.58
N GLY A 397 9.39 16.98 -2.43
CA GLY A 397 9.07 15.59 -2.16
C GLY A 397 8.23 15.39 -0.91
N PHE A 398 7.49 16.43 -0.51
CA PHE A 398 6.78 16.55 0.75
C PHE A 398 5.30 16.20 0.55
N PRO A 399 4.86 14.99 0.94
CA PRO A 399 3.50 14.51 0.69
C PRO A 399 2.42 15.48 1.17
N ILE A 400 1.28 15.50 0.47
CA ILE A 400 0.14 16.36 0.82
C ILE A 400 -0.40 15.99 2.21
N GLU A 401 -0.34 14.71 2.59
CA GLU A 401 -0.80 14.22 3.87
C GLU A 401 0.06 14.77 5.03
N LEU A 402 1.38 14.82 4.86
CA LEU A 402 2.25 15.46 5.85
C LEU A 402 2.05 16.98 5.90
N THR A 403 1.73 17.60 4.76
CA THR A 403 1.38 19.02 4.72
C THR A 403 0.10 19.30 5.51
N LYS A 404 -0.94 18.47 5.31
CA LYS A 404 -2.21 18.57 6.04
C LYS A 404 -2.03 18.34 7.54
N GLU A 405 -1.27 17.33 7.91
CA GLU A 405 -1.02 17.00 9.32
C GLU A 405 -0.31 18.15 10.04
N LEU A 406 0.75 18.70 9.45
CA LEU A 406 1.44 19.86 10.01
C LEU A 406 0.58 21.12 10.02
N ALA A 407 -0.23 21.34 8.99
CA ALA A 407 -1.12 22.49 8.95
C ALA A 407 -2.16 22.41 10.07
N ALA A 408 -2.79 21.25 10.27
CA ALA A 408 -3.75 21.02 11.35
C ALA A 408 -3.13 21.25 12.75
N GLU A 409 -1.90 20.79 12.98
CA GLU A 409 -1.16 21.04 14.24
C GLU A 409 -0.91 22.54 14.51
N ASN A 410 -0.86 23.36 13.45
CA ASN A 410 -0.65 24.81 13.55
C ASN A 410 -1.97 25.61 13.41
N GLY A 411 -3.13 24.93 13.36
CA GLY A 411 -4.43 25.58 13.15
C GLY A 411 -4.58 26.23 11.76
N ILE A 412 -3.87 25.72 10.76
CA ILE A 412 -3.83 26.21 9.38
C ILE A 412 -4.63 25.28 8.47
N GLU A 413 -5.45 25.84 7.59
CA GLU A 413 -6.17 25.07 6.57
C GLU A 413 -5.33 24.87 5.30
N VAL A 414 -5.56 23.76 4.60
CA VAL A 414 -4.93 23.45 3.31
C VAL A 414 -5.99 23.36 2.22
N ASP A 415 -5.78 24.05 1.10
CA ASP A 415 -6.69 23.96 -0.06
C ASP A 415 -6.46 22.68 -0.87
N GLU A 416 -7.12 21.60 -0.44
CA GLU A 416 -7.01 20.30 -1.08
C GLU A 416 -7.62 20.26 -2.48
N ALA A 417 -8.67 21.04 -2.72
CA ALA A 417 -9.35 21.10 -4.01
C ALA A 417 -8.42 21.71 -5.06
N GLU A 418 -7.78 22.84 -4.73
CA GLU A 418 -6.79 23.45 -5.61
C GLU A 418 -5.55 22.57 -5.77
N PHE A 419 -5.07 21.90 -4.71
CA PHE A 419 -3.97 20.93 -4.82
C PHE A 419 -4.29 19.82 -5.84
N LYS A 420 -5.49 19.22 -5.75
CA LYS A 420 -5.94 18.17 -6.68
C LYS A 420 -6.01 18.69 -8.11
N ASN A 421 -6.43 19.94 -8.31
CA ASN A 421 -6.45 20.57 -9.63
C ASN A 421 -5.03 20.75 -10.20
N GLU A 422 -4.08 21.26 -9.41
CA GLU A 422 -2.68 21.42 -9.82
C GLU A 422 -2.01 20.06 -10.09
N TYR A 423 -2.22 19.09 -9.21
CA TYR A 423 -1.75 17.72 -9.40
C TYR A 423 -2.33 17.09 -10.68
N GLY A 424 -3.63 17.27 -10.92
CA GLY A 424 -4.31 16.82 -12.13
C GLY A 424 -3.78 17.50 -13.40
N ARG A 425 -3.48 18.81 -13.35
CA ARG A 425 -2.79 19.52 -14.46
C ARG A 425 -1.43 18.90 -14.72
N HIS A 426 -0.63 18.67 -13.68
CA HIS A 426 0.68 18.04 -13.80
C HIS A 426 0.62 16.61 -14.36
N GLN A 427 -0.35 15.81 -13.91
CA GLN A 427 -0.60 14.47 -14.45
C GLN A 427 -1.01 14.53 -15.92
N LYS A 428 -1.91 15.45 -16.31
CA LYS A 428 -2.32 15.65 -17.71
C LYS A 428 -1.15 16.09 -18.59
N VAL A 429 -0.29 17.00 -18.13
CA VAL A 429 0.93 17.40 -18.86
C VAL A 429 1.89 16.21 -19.01
N SER A 430 2.03 15.39 -17.96
CA SER A 430 2.84 14.17 -17.98
C SER A 430 2.25 13.07 -18.87
N ALA A 431 0.92 12.96 -18.93
CA ALA A 431 0.17 11.98 -19.72
C ALA A 431 0.02 12.39 -21.20
N VAL A 432 -0.12 13.69 -21.51
CA VAL A 432 -0.06 14.22 -22.89
C VAL A 432 1.32 13.99 -23.48
N SER A 433 2.37 14.04 -22.66
CA SER A 433 3.72 13.63 -23.05
C SER A 433 3.85 12.12 -23.32
N ALA A 434 2.92 11.30 -22.82
CA ALA A 434 2.88 9.84 -23.02
C ALA A 434 1.91 9.39 -24.13
N LYS A 435 0.77 10.08 -24.31
CA LYS A 435 -0.26 9.78 -25.32
C LYS A 435 0.05 10.31 -26.72
N LYS A 436 0.99 11.26 -26.86
CA LYS A 436 1.51 11.70 -28.17
C LYS A 436 2.62 10.80 -28.73
N LEU A 437 2.88 9.63 -28.14
CA LEU A 437 3.96 8.75 -28.60
C LEU A 437 3.43 7.69 -29.59
N PHE A 438 3.78 7.83 -30.87
CA PHE A 438 3.73 6.79 -31.90
C PHE A 438 4.59 5.56 -31.49
N LYS A 439 4.34 4.39 -32.12
CA LYS A 439 5.09 3.13 -31.93
C LYS A 439 6.60 3.40 -31.77
N GLY A 440 7.19 2.96 -30.66
CA GLY A 440 8.61 3.16 -30.36
C GLY A 440 8.97 4.43 -29.57
N GLY A 441 8.00 5.22 -29.10
CA GLY A 441 8.27 6.40 -28.26
C GLY A 441 8.49 7.70 -29.04
N LEU A 442 7.89 7.84 -30.23
CA LEU A 442 8.08 8.98 -31.15
C LEU A 442 6.96 10.00 -31.02
N SER A 443 7.25 11.31 -30.91
CA SER A 443 6.17 12.31 -30.80
C SER A 443 5.46 12.64 -32.12
N ASP A 444 6.09 12.32 -33.26
CA ASP A 444 5.57 12.51 -34.63
C ASP A 444 6.38 11.67 -35.65
N ALA A 445 6.13 11.87 -36.95
CA ALA A 445 6.81 11.20 -38.06
C ALA A 445 7.75 12.13 -38.87
N SER A 446 8.16 13.26 -38.30
CA SER A 446 9.08 14.21 -38.95
C SER A 446 10.44 13.58 -39.24
N ASN A 447 11.21 14.19 -40.14
CA ASN A 447 12.53 13.68 -40.48
C ASN A 447 13.50 13.77 -39.28
N GLU A 448 13.36 14.83 -38.49
CA GLU A 448 14.09 15.08 -37.25
C GLU A 448 13.83 13.99 -36.22
N THR A 449 12.56 13.60 -36.04
CA THR A 449 12.18 12.48 -35.17
C THR A 449 12.76 11.15 -35.66
N LYS A 450 12.79 10.88 -36.98
CA LYS A 450 13.44 9.67 -37.54
C LYS A 450 14.95 9.63 -37.29
N LYS A 451 15.61 10.79 -37.41
CA LYS A 451 17.03 10.94 -37.09
C LYS A 451 17.27 10.62 -35.61
N LEU A 452 16.56 11.30 -34.70
CA LEU A 452 16.70 11.07 -33.27
C LEU A 452 16.28 9.65 -32.84
N HIS A 453 15.38 9.02 -33.56
CA HIS A 453 15.04 7.61 -33.34
C HIS A 453 16.21 6.69 -33.67
N THR A 454 16.84 6.86 -34.83
CA THR A 454 18.02 6.07 -35.20
C THR A 454 19.20 6.34 -34.25
N ALA A 455 19.38 7.60 -33.82
CA ALA A 455 20.36 7.95 -32.80
C ALA A 455 20.09 7.28 -31.43
N THR A 456 18.83 6.98 -31.11
CA THR A 456 18.47 6.27 -29.88
C THR A 456 18.98 4.83 -29.89
N HIS A 457 18.94 4.15 -31.04
CA HIS A 457 19.47 2.79 -31.21
C HIS A 457 21.00 2.76 -31.08
N LEU A 458 21.68 3.70 -31.75
CA LEU A 458 23.12 3.85 -31.60
C LEU A 458 23.53 4.15 -30.15
N LEU A 459 22.76 4.99 -29.44
CA LEU A 459 22.99 5.29 -28.02
C LEU A 459 22.83 4.04 -27.14
N ASN A 460 21.77 3.26 -27.37
CA ASN A 460 21.49 2.04 -26.60
C ASN A 460 22.66 1.05 -26.71
N GLU A 461 23.14 0.80 -27.93
CA GLU A 461 24.30 -0.07 -28.13
C GLU A 461 25.60 0.55 -27.57
N ALA A 462 25.83 1.85 -27.79
CA ALA A 462 27.02 2.51 -27.27
C ALA A 462 27.10 2.41 -25.73
N LEU A 463 25.97 2.49 -25.03
CA LEU A 463 25.90 2.27 -23.58
C LEU A 463 26.35 0.84 -23.20
N ARG A 464 25.91 -0.18 -23.93
CA ARG A 464 26.30 -1.58 -23.68
C ARG A 464 27.79 -1.80 -23.87
N VAL A 465 28.35 -1.23 -24.94
CA VAL A 465 29.76 -1.33 -25.29
C VAL A 465 30.64 -0.60 -24.25
N VAL A 466 30.36 0.68 -23.99
CA VAL A 466 31.19 1.50 -23.10
C VAL A 466 31.12 1.01 -21.65
N LEU A 467 29.92 0.64 -21.19
CA LEU A 467 29.73 0.16 -19.82
C LEU A 467 30.08 -1.33 -19.66
N LYS A 468 30.41 -2.02 -20.77
CA LYS A 468 30.72 -3.46 -20.82
C LYS A 468 29.64 -4.32 -20.17
N LYS A 469 28.37 -3.95 -20.41
CA LYS A 469 27.19 -4.57 -19.81
C LYS A 469 26.15 -4.90 -20.87
N LYS A 470 26.01 -6.19 -21.20
CA LYS A 470 25.02 -6.67 -22.18
C LYS A 470 23.58 -6.67 -21.63
N ASP A 471 23.43 -6.62 -20.31
CA ASP A 471 22.16 -6.60 -19.58
C ASP A 471 21.55 -5.20 -19.44
N ILE A 472 22.09 -4.20 -20.16
CA ILE A 472 21.44 -2.90 -20.30
C ILE A 472 20.19 -3.05 -21.18
N VAL A 473 19.04 -2.76 -20.58
CA VAL A 473 17.70 -2.84 -21.13
C VAL A 473 17.06 -1.46 -21.05
N GLN A 474 16.43 -1.05 -22.15
CA GLN A 474 15.62 0.16 -22.21
C GLN A 474 14.44 0.05 -21.23
N ARG A 475 14.31 1.04 -20.34
CA ARG A 475 13.18 1.21 -19.40
C ARG A 475 12.18 2.27 -19.83
N GLY A 476 12.51 3.05 -20.86
CA GLY A 476 11.62 4.03 -21.45
C GLY A 476 12.31 4.87 -22.50
N SER A 477 11.56 5.33 -23.49
CA SER A 477 12.05 6.26 -24.52
C SER A 477 11.01 7.33 -24.81
N ASN A 478 11.46 8.54 -25.11
CA ASN A 478 10.62 9.65 -25.57
C ASN A 478 11.44 10.54 -26.50
N ILE A 479 11.06 10.53 -27.77
CA ILE A 479 11.75 11.22 -28.86
C ILE A 479 10.81 12.30 -29.40
N THR A 480 11.33 13.51 -29.54
CA THR A 480 10.68 14.65 -30.20
C THR A 480 11.58 15.20 -31.31
N PRO A 481 11.12 16.09 -32.20
CA PRO A 481 11.97 16.70 -33.22
C PRO A 481 13.20 17.40 -32.64
N GLU A 482 13.12 17.87 -31.39
CA GLU A 482 14.18 18.66 -30.76
C GLU A 482 15.13 17.83 -29.90
N ARG A 483 14.70 16.66 -29.39
CA ARG A 483 15.51 15.87 -28.45
C ARG A 483 15.06 14.41 -28.35
N LEU A 484 15.98 13.55 -27.92
CA LEU A 484 15.66 12.22 -27.40
C LEU A 484 15.88 12.15 -25.89
N ARG A 485 15.09 11.29 -25.25
CA ARG A 485 15.18 10.90 -23.85
C ARG A 485 15.21 9.39 -23.78
N PHE A 486 16.30 8.84 -23.26
CA PHE A 486 16.52 7.41 -23.17
C PHE A 486 16.70 7.00 -21.71
N ASP A 487 15.87 6.07 -21.25
CA ASP A 487 15.88 5.54 -19.89
C ASP A 487 16.35 4.07 -19.92
N PHE A 488 17.29 3.70 -19.04
CA PHE A 488 17.89 2.36 -19.02
C PHE A 488 18.21 1.90 -17.59
N ASN A 489 18.31 0.59 -17.37
CA ASN A 489 18.70 0.03 -16.06
C ASN A 489 20.19 0.23 -15.80
N PHE A 490 20.52 1.05 -14.80
CA PHE A 490 21.89 1.23 -14.33
C PHE A 490 21.88 1.85 -12.93
N ASP A 491 22.70 1.32 -12.03
CA ASP A 491 22.57 1.63 -10.60
C ASP A 491 23.28 2.93 -10.17
N ARG A 492 24.30 3.36 -10.92
CA ARG A 492 25.10 4.55 -10.61
C ARG A 492 25.08 5.59 -11.73
N SER A 493 25.62 6.78 -11.47
CA SER A 493 25.76 7.80 -12.52
C SER A 493 26.88 7.38 -13.43
N LEU A 494 26.77 7.73 -14.71
CA LEU A 494 27.92 7.61 -15.61
C LEU A 494 28.93 8.67 -15.18
N ASN A 495 30.21 8.31 -15.13
CA ASN A 495 31.24 9.31 -14.91
C ASN A 495 31.46 10.13 -16.20
N PHE A 496 32.29 11.16 -16.12
CA PHE A 496 32.53 12.05 -17.26
C PHE A 496 33.15 11.31 -18.46
N GLU A 497 34.10 10.41 -18.20
CA GLU A 497 34.78 9.62 -19.23
C GLU A 497 33.82 8.66 -19.94
N GLU A 498 32.93 8.01 -19.20
CA GLU A 498 31.90 7.11 -19.75
C GLU A 498 30.90 7.87 -20.61
N LEU A 499 30.44 9.05 -20.16
CA LEU A 499 29.56 9.88 -20.98
C LEU A 499 30.24 10.34 -22.26
N ALA A 500 31.50 10.80 -22.17
CA ALA A 500 32.28 11.22 -23.31
C ALA A 500 32.50 10.05 -24.28
N ALA A 501 32.86 8.86 -23.77
CA ALA A 501 33.06 7.67 -24.59
C ALA A 501 31.78 7.21 -25.30
N VAL A 502 30.61 7.29 -24.63
CA VAL A 502 29.32 6.99 -25.28
C VAL A 502 29.04 7.98 -26.40
N GLU A 503 29.21 9.28 -26.15
CA GLU A 503 29.01 10.33 -27.16
C GLU A 503 29.97 10.17 -28.35
N THR A 504 31.26 9.92 -28.09
CA THR A 504 32.28 9.66 -29.11
C THR A 504 31.90 8.44 -29.94
N LEU A 505 31.55 7.33 -29.30
CA LEU A 505 31.23 6.09 -30.00
C LEU A 505 30.01 6.25 -30.92
N VAL A 506 28.95 6.94 -30.47
CA VAL A 506 27.79 7.22 -31.32
C VAL A 506 28.20 8.05 -32.55
N ASN A 507 28.99 9.11 -32.34
CA ASN A 507 29.47 9.96 -33.44
C ASN A 507 30.42 9.23 -34.40
N GLU A 508 31.23 8.29 -33.92
CA GLU A 508 32.05 7.43 -34.78
C GLU A 508 31.19 6.56 -35.69
N GLN A 509 30.11 5.97 -35.19
CA GLN A 509 29.19 5.19 -36.03
C GLN A 509 28.40 6.06 -37.00
N ILE A 510 28.10 7.31 -36.64
CA ILE A 510 27.53 8.29 -37.57
C ILE A 510 28.51 8.57 -38.71
N LYS A 511 29.78 8.81 -38.39
CA LYS A 511 30.84 9.12 -39.36
C LYS A 511 31.11 7.97 -40.33
N LYS A 512 30.88 6.72 -39.92
CA LYS A 512 30.99 5.53 -40.78
C LYS A 512 29.91 5.42 -41.86
N ALA A 513 28.87 6.27 -41.82
CA ALA A 513 27.78 6.27 -42.79
C ALA A 513 27.16 4.87 -42.98
N LEU A 514 26.79 4.22 -41.88
CA LEU A 514 26.26 2.87 -41.87
C LEU A 514 24.87 2.82 -42.53
N PRO A 515 24.61 1.85 -43.43
CA PRO A 515 23.27 1.65 -43.96
C PRO A 515 22.33 1.17 -42.86
N VAL A 516 21.13 1.73 -42.82
CA VAL A 516 20.05 1.35 -41.91
C VAL A 516 19.03 0.51 -42.69
N VAL A 517 19.02 -0.78 -42.41
CA VAL A 517 18.23 -1.78 -43.16
C VAL A 517 17.08 -2.27 -42.30
N ARG A 518 15.89 -2.40 -42.91
CA ARG A 518 14.71 -3.03 -42.31
C ARG A 518 14.49 -4.39 -42.94
N GLU A 519 14.37 -5.41 -42.12
CA GLU A 519 13.97 -6.76 -42.51
C GLU A 519 12.76 -7.20 -41.69
N GLU A 520 11.88 -8.01 -42.29
CA GLU A 520 10.80 -8.68 -41.56
C GLU A 520 11.14 -10.15 -41.38
N MET A 521 11.07 -10.64 -40.15
CA MET A 521 11.45 -12.01 -39.81
C MET A 521 10.66 -12.51 -38.59
N SER A 522 10.78 -13.80 -38.28
CA SER A 522 10.19 -14.37 -37.06
C SER A 522 10.92 -13.89 -35.81
N VAL A 523 10.24 -13.92 -34.65
CA VAL A 523 10.85 -13.58 -33.36
C VAL A 523 12.07 -14.47 -33.06
N ASP A 524 12.00 -15.76 -33.41
CA ASP A 524 13.10 -16.70 -33.17
C ASP A 524 14.30 -16.46 -34.09
N GLU A 525 14.07 -16.00 -35.32
CA GLU A 525 15.15 -15.55 -36.21
C GLU A 525 15.79 -14.25 -35.70
N ALA A 526 14.98 -13.29 -35.26
CA ALA A 526 15.47 -12.05 -34.67
C ALA A 526 16.34 -12.31 -33.44
N LYS A 527 15.91 -13.20 -32.53
CA LYS A 527 16.70 -13.64 -31.37
C LYS A 527 18.02 -14.29 -31.77
N ARG A 528 18.02 -15.15 -32.79
CA ARG A 528 19.24 -15.81 -33.30
C ARG A 528 20.25 -14.81 -33.89
N ARG A 529 19.77 -13.73 -34.51
CA ARG A 529 20.62 -12.63 -35.00
C ARG A 529 21.10 -11.67 -33.89
N GLY A 530 20.75 -11.94 -32.63
CA GLY A 530 21.10 -11.07 -31.50
C GLY A 530 20.32 -9.77 -31.45
N ALA A 531 19.16 -9.69 -32.13
CA ALA A 531 18.34 -8.50 -32.15
C ALA A 531 17.85 -8.15 -30.74
N GLN A 532 18.06 -6.89 -30.35
CA GLN A 532 17.60 -6.40 -29.06
C GLN A 532 16.08 -6.22 -29.08
N ALA A 533 15.43 -6.56 -27.97
CA ALA A 533 14.00 -6.40 -27.81
C ALA A 533 13.66 -6.00 -26.38
N VAL A 534 12.63 -5.16 -26.24
CA VAL A 534 11.95 -4.94 -24.96
C VAL A 534 10.85 -6.00 -24.89
N PHE A 535 11.14 -7.16 -24.30
CA PHE A 535 10.19 -8.28 -24.22
C PHE A 535 9.07 -7.97 -23.22
N ASP A 536 8.07 -7.21 -23.66
CA ASP A 536 6.75 -7.13 -23.04
C ASP A 536 5.79 -7.95 -23.94
N ASP A 537 5.62 -9.26 -23.68
CA ASP A 537 4.63 -10.27 -24.16
C ASP A 537 3.66 -9.99 -25.35
N LYS A 538 4.00 -9.14 -26.34
CA LYS A 538 3.07 -8.61 -27.35
C LYS A 538 3.63 -8.53 -28.77
N TYR A 539 4.52 -9.43 -29.16
CA TYR A 539 4.95 -9.53 -30.55
C TYR A 539 4.11 -10.58 -31.28
N GLY A 540 3.61 -10.25 -32.48
CA GLY A 540 3.02 -11.24 -33.39
C GLY A 540 4.09 -12.18 -33.95
N ASN A 541 3.67 -13.17 -34.77
CA ASN A 541 4.58 -14.17 -35.34
C ASN A 541 5.71 -13.59 -36.21
N THR A 542 5.51 -12.40 -36.80
CA THR A 542 6.50 -11.68 -37.61
C THR A 542 6.77 -10.30 -37.01
N VAL A 543 8.03 -9.91 -36.94
CA VAL A 543 8.52 -8.64 -36.40
C VAL A 543 9.39 -7.91 -37.42
N SER A 544 9.43 -6.57 -37.35
CA SER A 544 10.40 -5.76 -38.08
C SER A 544 11.68 -5.61 -37.26
N VAL A 545 12.82 -5.93 -37.87
CA VAL A 545 14.16 -5.75 -37.30
C VAL A 545 14.87 -4.67 -38.10
N TYR A 546 15.45 -3.70 -37.40
CA TYR A 546 16.30 -2.68 -37.99
C TYR A 546 17.75 -2.91 -37.59
N SER A 547 18.65 -2.83 -38.57
CA SER A 547 20.10 -2.93 -38.37
C SER A 547 20.80 -1.68 -38.90
N ALA A 548 21.67 -1.09 -38.09
CA ALA A 548 22.58 -0.02 -38.49
C ALA A 548 23.99 -0.59 -38.62
N GLY A 549 24.34 -1.06 -39.82
CA GLY A 549 25.53 -1.90 -40.04
C GLY A 549 25.59 -3.08 -39.08
N ASP A 550 26.80 -3.46 -38.67
CA ASP A 550 27.05 -4.51 -37.68
C ASP A 550 27.05 -3.98 -36.23
N PHE A 551 26.73 -2.69 -36.04
CA PHE A 551 26.80 -2.07 -34.72
C PHE A 551 25.55 -2.32 -33.91
N SER A 552 24.37 -1.98 -34.45
CA SER A 552 23.10 -2.07 -33.71
C SER A 552 22.07 -2.84 -34.51
N THR A 553 21.41 -3.82 -33.87
CA THR A 553 20.31 -4.60 -34.45
C THR A 553 19.19 -4.73 -33.42
N GLU A 554 18.00 -4.18 -33.71
CA GLU A 554 16.89 -4.14 -32.76
C GLU A 554 15.53 -4.44 -33.40
N ILE A 555 14.63 -5.08 -32.66
CA ILE A 555 13.22 -5.23 -33.03
C ILE A 555 12.52 -3.88 -32.83
N CYS A 556 12.11 -3.25 -33.93
CA CYS A 556 11.53 -1.91 -33.89
C CYS A 556 10.43 -1.71 -34.94
N GLY A 557 9.35 -1.02 -34.54
CA GLY A 557 8.21 -0.71 -35.41
C GLY A 557 8.11 0.77 -35.82
N GLY A 558 9.08 1.61 -35.44
CA GLY A 558 9.10 3.03 -35.79
C GLY A 558 9.92 3.33 -37.04
N PRO A 559 9.73 4.48 -37.70
CA PRO A 559 10.51 4.88 -38.88
C PRO A 559 11.96 5.26 -38.52
N HIS A 560 12.87 4.99 -39.44
CA HIS A 560 14.31 5.30 -39.32
C HIS A 560 14.82 6.09 -40.54
N VAL A 561 16.02 6.67 -40.42
CA VAL A 561 16.77 7.18 -41.59
C VAL A 561 17.31 6.01 -42.41
N LYS A 562 17.79 6.28 -43.64
CA LYS A 562 18.37 5.23 -44.50
C LYS A 562 19.86 5.04 -44.22
N ASN A 563 20.52 6.07 -43.70
CA ASN A 563 21.95 6.03 -43.40
C ASN A 563 22.28 6.84 -42.15
N THR A 564 23.23 6.37 -41.32
CA THR A 564 23.63 7.08 -40.10
C THR A 564 24.28 8.44 -40.38
N SER A 565 24.81 8.69 -41.57
CA SER A 565 25.36 10.01 -41.97
C SER A 565 24.32 11.13 -41.95
N GLU A 566 23.02 10.79 -42.05
CA GLU A 566 21.92 11.76 -41.99
C GLU A 566 21.74 12.41 -40.61
N LEU A 567 22.39 11.87 -39.56
CA LEU A 567 22.17 12.25 -38.16
C LEU A 567 22.86 13.56 -37.74
N GLY A 568 23.91 13.99 -38.42
CA GLY A 568 24.73 15.14 -37.98
C GLY A 568 25.57 14.79 -36.74
N VAL A 569 25.70 15.71 -35.77
CA VAL A 569 26.47 15.48 -34.54
C VAL A 569 25.56 15.11 -33.37
N PHE A 570 25.78 13.95 -32.77
CA PHE A 570 25.10 13.53 -31.55
C PHE A 570 25.73 14.16 -30.31
N LYS A 571 24.89 14.75 -29.44
CA LYS A 571 25.35 15.38 -28.20
C LYS A 571 24.45 15.06 -27.01
N ILE A 572 25.05 14.52 -25.95
CA ILE A 572 24.42 14.31 -24.65
C ILE A 572 24.35 15.66 -23.93
N THR A 573 23.13 16.07 -23.59
CA THR A 573 22.88 17.35 -22.90
C THR A 573 22.76 17.18 -21.39
N LYS A 574 22.28 16.01 -20.93
CA LYS A 574 22.02 15.78 -19.51
C LYS A 574 21.93 14.29 -19.18
N GLN A 575 22.43 13.92 -17.99
CA GLN A 575 22.08 12.67 -17.32
C GLN A 575 21.36 12.93 -15.98
N LYS A 576 20.46 12.03 -15.56
CA LYS A 576 19.80 12.06 -14.24
C LYS A 576 19.36 10.66 -13.81
N GLY A 577 19.37 10.36 -12.51
CA GLY A 577 18.64 9.21 -11.96
C GLY A 577 17.14 9.48 -11.85
N ILE A 578 16.31 8.54 -12.29
CA ILE A 578 14.84 8.69 -12.28
C ILE A 578 14.13 7.78 -11.28
N ALA A 579 14.69 6.59 -11.03
CA ALA A 579 14.25 5.65 -10.01
C ALA A 579 15.47 4.83 -9.56
N ALA A 580 15.33 4.04 -8.49
CA ALA A 580 16.37 3.09 -8.11
C ALA A 580 16.67 2.14 -9.28
N GLY A 581 17.95 1.99 -9.62
CA GLY A 581 18.40 1.17 -10.73
C GLY A 581 18.03 1.70 -12.13
N VAL A 582 17.52 2.93 -12.28
CA VAL A 582 17.14 3.49 -13.60
C VAL A 582 17.75 4.87 -13.84
N ARG A 583 18.48 5.00 -14.96
CA ARG A 583 19.10 6.24 -15.44
C ARG A 583 18.42 6.77 -16.68
N ARG A 584 18.52 8.09 -16.85
CA ARG A 584 18.00 8.84 -17.99
C ARG A 584 19.12 9.65 -18.63
N ILE A 585 19.29 9.50 -19.94
CA ILE A 585 20.08 10.38 -20.80
C ILE A 585 19.13 11.23 -21.65
N ARG A 586 19.47 12.51 -21.81
CA ARG A 586 18.88 13.39 -22.82
C ARG A 586 19.94 13.78 -23.82
N ALA A 587 19.64 13.66 -25.10
CA ALA A 587 20.54 14.03 -26.17
C ALA A 587 19.81 14.75 -27.30
N VAL A 588 20.58 15.43 -28.14
CA VAL A 588 20.13 16.17 -29.31
C VAL A 588 21.03 15.85 -30.49
N LEU A 589 20.56 16.15 -31.70
CA LEU A 589 21.36 16.15 -32.91
C LEU A 589 21.62 17.61 -33.33
N GLN A 590 22.88 17.95 -33.56
CA GLN A 590 23.29 19.26 -34.05
C GLN A 590 23.60 19.14 -35.54
N LYS A 591 23.31 20.20 -36.31
CA LYS A 591 23.73 20.25 -37.72
C LYS A 591 25.25 20.32 -37.80
N ASN A 592 25.85 19.61 -38.74
CA ASN A 592 27.27 19.80 -39.07
C ASN A 592 27.45 21.24 -39.54
N SER A 593 28.25 22.00 -38.80
CA SER A 593 28.59 23.39 -39.14
C SER A 593 29.53 23.53 -40.34
N GLU A 594 29.85 22.43 -41.03
CA GLU A 594 30.73 22.42 -42.22
C GLU A 594 29.96 22.56 -43.56
N GLU A 595 28.62 22.58 -43.56
CA GLU A 595 27.81 22.76 -44.79
C GLU A 595 27.17 24.17 -44.93
N ALA A 596 27.48 25.12 -44.04
CA ALA A 596 26.92 26.48 -44.10
C ALA A 596 27.69 27.44 -45.04
N ASP A 597 28.86 27.04 -45.55
CA ASP A 597 29.70 27.83 -46.47
C ASP A 597 29.83 27.17 -47.85
N CYS A 598 28.73 26.71 -48.46
CA CYS A 598 28.58 26.65 -49.92
C CYS A 598 27.17 26.16 -50.33
N LYS A 599 26.21 27.08 -50.45
CA LYS A 599 25.27 27.21 -51.57
C LYS A 599 24.26 28.32 -51.33
#